data_AF-A0A959FK59-F1
#
_entry.id   AF-A0A959FK59-F1
#
_cell.length_a   1.000
_cell.length_b   1.000
_cell.length_c   1.000
_cell.angle_alpha   90.00
_cell.angle_beta   90.00
_cell.angle_gamma   90.00
#
_symmetry.space_group_name_H-M   'P 1'
#
loop_
_entity.id
_entity.type
_entity.pdbx_description
1 polymer ?
#
loop_
_entity_poly.entity_id
_entity_poly.type
_entity_poly.pdbx_seq_one_letter_code
_entity_poly.pdbx_strand_id
1 'polypeptide(L)'
;MYDIPMDTMSAEFLPCWQAAGMHLDRQVDGGIRFWLRAHPYAPYLEHLSFRLGNQLFFIRVEDVDGNVAGPGSLEGLQRIASATGGHACLLPMQRQASGEWIPVGAGWGLLDVRTGKAFNPVAFVSDEKIPMTPWEIQDMAVQVVRGYLESEGYELMSWQSDPEVDPSIWFVGDSKGPEWVVVRPSDSLEEGAKRPANWDAIAAQSRSLSNIGHFASVWISSAEQLSAPDHELAIPLWRGHQLEVEFFGLE
;
A
#
# COMPACT_ATOMS: atom_id res chain seq x y z
N MET A 1 -4.96 -2.64 -19.39
CA MET A 1 -3.93 -3.38 -18.62
C MET A 1 -2.67 -2.53 -18.68
N TYR A 2 -2.31 -1.93 -17.55
CA TYR A 2 -1.15 -1.04 -17.44
C TYR A 2 0.06 -1.87 -17.01
N ASP A 3 1.21 -1.58 -17.62
CA ASP A 3 2.47 -2.24 -17.29
C ASP A 3 3.07 -1.49 -16.08
N ILE A 4 2.96 -2.07 -14.88
CA ILE A 4 3.60 -1.49 -13.70
C ILE A 4 5.06 -1.96 -13.67
N PRO A 5 6.04 -1.06 -13.54
CA PRO A 5 7.45 -1.46 -13.46
C PRO A 5 7.68 -2.51 -12.37
N MET A 6 8.13 -3.69 -12.80
CA MET A 6 8.51 -4.82 -11.94
C MET A 6 9.99 -4.75 -11.52
N ASP A 7 10.64 -3.60 -11.74
CA ASP A 7 12.03 -3.38 -11.38
C ASP A 7 12.24 -3.68 -9.91
N THR A 8 13.20 -4.55 -9.61
CA THR A 8 13.51 -4.91 -8.23
C THR A 8 14.32 -3.81 -7.55
N MET A 9 14.15 -3.66 -6.25
CA MET A 9 14.99 -2.77 -5.47
C MET A 9 16.43 -3.28 -5.52
N SER A 10 17.37 -2.42 -5.94
CA SER A 10 18.78 -2.79 -5.99
C SER A 10 19.36 -2.96 -4.58
N ALA A 11 20.37 -3.82 -4.46
CA ALA A 11 21.09 -4.00 -3.19
C ALA A 11 21.76 -2.70 -2.70
N GLU A 12 22.08 -1.79 -3.62
CA GLU A 12 22.67 -0.49 -3.30
C GLU A 12 21.64 0.53 -2.80
N PHE A 13 20.40 0.45 -3.31
CA PHE A 13 19.31 1.35 -2.90
C PHE A 13 18.62 0.89 -1.61
N LEU A 14 18.60 -0.41 -1.33
CA LEU A 14 17.93 -0.97 -0.16
C LEU A 14 18.35 -0.30 1.18
N PRO A 15 19.65 -0.03 1.47
CA PRO A 15 20.05 0.68 2.69
C PRO A 15 19.52 2.12 2.75
N CYS A 16 19.43 2.81 1.61
CA CYS A 16 18.87 4.16 1.52
C CYS A 16 17.38 4.16 1.87
N TRP A 17 16.63 3.22 1.27
CA TRP A 17 15.22 3.00 1.56
C TRP A 17 14.97 2.62 3.03
N GLN A 18 15.79 1.74 3.61
CA GLN A 18 15.68 1.37 5.03
C GLN A 18 15.89 2.58 5.94
N ALA A 19 16.94 3.37 5.70
CA ALA A 19 17.23 4.57 6.48
C ALA A 19 16.10 5.60 6.38
N ALA A 20 15.53 5.77 5.17
CA ALA A 20 14.36 6.61 4.95
C ALA A 20 13.14 6.17 5.78
N GLY A 21 12.80 4.88 5.76
CA GLY A 21 11.70 4.35 6.55
C GLY A 21 11.91 4.56 8.06
N MET A 22 13.11 4.25 8.56
CA MET A 22 13.47 4.47 9.96
C MET A 22 13.48 5.94 10.37
N HIS A 23 13.84 6.85 9.47
CA HIS A 23 13.79 8.30 9.71
C HIS A 23 12.35 8.77 9.88
N LEU A 24 11.46 8.38 8.96
CA LEU A 24 10.05 8.75 8.99
C LEU A 24 9.35 8.20 10.24
N ASP A 25 9.62 6.94 10.60
CA ASP A 25 9.05 6.30 11.78
C ASP A 25 9.38 7.06 13.08
N ARG A 26 10.60 7.60 13.18
CA ARG A 26 11.05 8.39 14.33
C ARG A 26 10.46 9.80 14.42
N GLN A 27 9.75 10.28 13.39
CA GLN A 27 9.12 11.61 13.42
C GLN A 27 7.86 11.64 14.30
N VAL A 28 7.34 10.48 14.72
CA VAL A 28 6.13 10.35 15.52
C VAL A 28 6.45 9.60 16.80
N ASP A 29 5.98 10.11 17.94
CA ASP A 29 6.13 9.41 19.21
C ASP A 29 5.46 8.03 19.15
N GLY A 30 6.27 6.98 19.32
CA GLY A 30 5.81 5.60 19.25
C GLY A 30 5.67 5.02 17.83
N GLY A 31 6.20 5.70 16.82
CA GLY A 31 6.27 5.20 15.44
C GLY A 31 5.02 5.48 14.60
N ILE A 32 5.16 5.35 13.29
CA ILE A 32 4.05 5.40 12.35
C ILE A 32 3.25 4.11 12.52
N ARG A 33 1.99 4.25 12.95
CA ARG A 33 1.09 3.11 13.23
C ARG A 33 0.42 2.52 12.00
N PHE A 34 0.26 3.32 10.96
CA PHE A 34 -0.51 2.96 9.77
C PHE A 34 0.34 3.08 8.51
N TRP A 35 1.25 2.12 8.34
CA TRP A 35 1.97 1.92 7.09
C TRP A 35 1.04 1.26 6.06
N LEU A 36 0.94 1.87 4.89
CA LEU A 36 0.29 1.27 3.72
C LEU A 36 1.35 0.43 2.97
N ARG A 37 2.54 1.00 2.80
CA ARG A 37 3.71 0.35 2.20
C ARG A 37 4.98 0.62 3.00
N ALA A 38 5.60 -0.45 3.48
CA ALA A 38 6.90 -0.42 4.16
C ALA A 38 7.72 -1.69 3.86
N HIS A 39 7.74 -2.14 2.60
CA HIS A 39 8.50 -3.31 2.15
C HIS A 39 9.22 -3.03 0.81
N PRO A 40 10.31 -3.76 0.50
CA PRO A 40 11.17 -3.51 -0.65
C PRO A 40 10.81 -4.39 -1.87
N TYR A 41 9.53 -4.72 -2.06
CA TYR A 41 9.10 -5.63 -3.14
C TYR A 41 8.26 -4.90 -4.18
N ALA A 42 8.50 -5.18 -5.45
CA ALA A 42 7.72 -4.65 -6.57
C ALA A 42 6.23 -5.07 -6.46
N PRO A 43 5.31 -4.33 -7.11
CA PRO A 43 5.50 -3.13 -7.94
C PRO A 43 5.73 -1.82 -7.17
N TYR A 44 6.25 -0.78 -7.84
CA TYR A 44 6.55 0.54 -7.24
C TYR A 44 5.80 1.69 -7.93
N LEU A 45 4.74 2.17 -7.30
CA LEU A 45 4.21 3.53 -7.54
C LEU A 45 4.91 4.52 -6.60
N GLU A 46 5.18 4.09 -5.37
CA GLU A 46 5.94 4.77 -4.35
C GLU A 46 6.92 3.83 -3.64
N HIS A 47 7.86 4.38 -2.87
CA HIS A 47 8.80 3.60 -2.07
C HIS A 47 8.27 3.29 -0.67
N LEU A 48 7.58 4.25 -0.08
CA LEU A 48 7.00 4.18 1.27
C LEU A 48 5.67 4.92 1.26
N SER A 49 4.69 4.44 2.00
CA SER A 49 3.42 5.17 2.19
C SER A 49 2.81 4.90 3.54
N PHE A 50 2.19 5.93 4.11
CA PHE A 50 1.58 5.87 5.43
C PHE A 50 0.42 6.85 5.58
N ARG A 51 -0.40 6.60 6.60
CA ARG A 51 -1.49 7.49 7.02
C ARG A 51 -1.17 8.15 8.36
N LEU A 52 -1.42 9.46 8.46
CA LEU A 52 -1.53 10.19 9.73
C LEU A 52 -2.88 10.89 9.79
N GLY A 53 -3.64 10.65 10.85
CA GLY A 53 -5.03 11.12 10.94
C GLY A 53 -5.86 10.68 9.73
N ASN A 54 -6.46 11.63 9.03
CA ASN A 54 -7.23 11.43 7.81
C ASN A 54 -6.44 11.64 6.50
N GLN A 55 -5.11 11.83 6.56
CA GLN A 55 -4.27 12.13 5.40
C GLN A 55 -3.35 10.97 5.01
N LEU A 56 -3.17 10.77 3.70
CA LEU A 56 -2.27 9.77 3.12
C LEU A 56 -1.03 10.45 2.55
N PHE A 57 0.13 9.86 2.78
CA PHE A 57 1.42 10.36 2.31
C PHE A 57 2.13 9.25 1.53
N PHE A 58 2.50 9.54 0.29
CA PHE A 58 3.24 8.65 -0.60
C PHE A 58 4.61 9.24 -0.84
N ILE A 59 5.66 8.45 -0.60
CA ILE A 59 7.02 8.93 -0.55
C ILE A 59 7.85 8.24 -1.62
N ARG A 60 8.57 9.04 -2.41
CA ARG A 60 9.69 8.57 -3.23
C ARG A 60 10.99 9.01 -2.58
N VAL A 61 11.85 8.05 -2.32
CA VAL A 61 13.20 8.26 -1.80
C VAL A 61 14.15 8.48 -2.97
N GLU A 62 15.00 9.50 -2.90
CA GLU A 62 15.95 9.82 -3.96
C GLU A 62 17.34 10.08 -3.38
N ASP A 63 18.38 9.54 -4.02
CA ASP A 63 19.76 9.94 -3.76
C ASP A 63 20.03 11.29 -4.43
N VAL A 64 20.35 12.31 -3.63
CA VAL A 64 20.61 13.67 -4.15
C VAL A 64 21.85 13.74 -5.04
N ASP A 65 22.80 12.82 -4.86
CA ASP A 65 24.01 12.77 -5.66
C ASP A 65 23.79 11.97 -6.96
N GLY A 66 22.64 11.30 -7.10
CA GLY A 66 22.26 10.52 -8.28
C GLY A 66 23.11 9.27 -8.52
N ASN A 67 23.88 8.82 -7.52
CA ASN A 67 24.75 7.65 -7.64
C ASN A 67 23.97 6.35 -7.53
N VAL A 68 22.87 6.34 -6.77
CA VAL A 68 22.02 5.17 -6.56
C VAL A 68 20.59 5.46 -6.97
N ALA A 69 20.09 4.75 -7.99
CA ALA A 69 18.73 4.87 -8.46
C ALA A 69 17.79 3.89 -7.74
N GLY A 70 16.62 4.39 -7.33
CA GLY A 70 15.49 3.58 -6.85
C GLY A 70 14.53 3.22 -7.99
N PRO A 71 13.75 2.13 -7.84
CA PRO A 71 12.77 1.70 -8.84
C PRO A 71 11.56 2.65 -8.97
N GLY A 72 10.67 2.37 -9.91
CA GLY A 72 9.46 3.17 -10.16
C GLY A 72 9.74 4.59 -10.69
N SER A 73 8.71 5.42 -10.76
CA SER A 73 8.78 6.75 -11.39
C SER A 73 8.06 7.84 -10.59
N LEU A 74 8.42 9.10 -10.89
CA LEU A 74 7.70 10.26 -10.35
C LEU A 74 6.23 10.29 -10.82
N GLU A 75 5.97 9.83 -12.05
CA GLU A 75 4.63 9.70 -12.61
C GLU A 75 3.79 8.69 -11.83
N GLY A 76 4.36 7.53 -11.48
CA GLY A 76 3.71 6.54 -10.62
C GLY A 76 3.32 7.12 -9.27
N LEU A 77 4.23 7.87 -8.65
CA LEU A 77 3.99 8.55 -7.37
C LEU A 77 2.85 9.58 -7.46
N GLN A 78 2.87 10.42 -8.50
CA GLN A 78 1.84 11.43 -8.72
C GLN A 78 0.48 10.79 -9.02
N ARG A 79 0.46 9.67 -9.75
CA ARG A 79 -0.75 8.91 -10.05
C ARG A 79 -1.39 8.39 -8.78
N ILE A 80 -0.64 7.71 -7.91
CA ILE A 80 -1.21 7.14 -6.69
C ILE A 80 -1.71 8.23 -5.74
N ALA A 81 -0.94 9.31 -5.58
CA ALA A 81 -1.38 10.45 -4.78
C ALA A 81 -2.65 11.10 -5.34
N SER A 82 -2.77 11.22 -6.67
CA SER A 82 -3.97 11.80 -7.30
C SER A 82 -5.18 10.87 -7.19
N ALA A 83 -5.00 9.57 -7.44
CA ALA A 83 -6.06 8.56 -7.38
C ALA A 83 -6.64 8.41 -5.97
N THR A 84 -5.84 8.71 -4.95
CA THR A 84 -6.25 8.66 -3.55
C THR A 84 -6.50 10.05 -2.96
N GLY A 85 -6.29 11.16 -3.68
CA GLY A 85 -6.31 12.49 -3.07
C GLY A 85 -5.34 12.62 -1.87
N GLY A 86 -4.22 11.90 -1.92
CA GLY A 86 -3.12 11.97 -0.95
C GLY A 86 -2.00 12.91 -1.39
N HIS A 87 -0.93 12.93 -0.62
CA HIS A 87 0.21 13.84 -0.83
C HIS A 87 1.42 13.08 -1.40
N ALA A 88 1.87 13.48 -2.59
CA ALA A 88 3.10 13.00 -3.19
C ALA A 88 4.31 13.78 -2.65
N CYS A 89 5.22 13.09 -1.98
CA CYS A 89 6.41 13.68 -1.37
C CYS A 89 7.70 13.05 -1.88
N LEU A 90 8.74 13.86 -2.04
CA LEU A 90 10.11 13.38 -2.16
C LEU A 90 10.76 13.36 -0.78
N LEU A 91 11.57 12.35 -0.51
CA LEU A 91 12.51 12.32 0.60
C LEU A 91 13.93 12.25 0.03
N PRO A 92 14.59 13.41 -0.17
CA PRO A 92 15.96 13.45 -0.62
C PRO A 92 16.90 12.94 0.47
N MET A 93 17.68 11.92 0.15
CA MET A 93 18.65 11.27 1.03
C MET A 93 20.05 11.50 0.50
N GLN A 94 21.02 11.61 1.41
CA GLN A 94 22.43 11.74 1.08
C GLN A 94 23.24 10.67 1.81
N ARG A 95 24.19 10.07 1.09
CA ARG A 95 25.15 9.13 1.66
C ARG A 95 26.33 9.88 2.26
N GLN A 96 26.49 9.78 3.56
CA GLN A 96 27.63 10.35 4.28
C GLN A 96 28.92 9.59 3.99
N ALA A 97 30.08 10.20 4.27
CA ALA A 97 31.39 9.55 4.12
C ALA A 97 31.53 8.28 4.98
N SER A 98 30.78 8.17 6.08
CA SER A 98 30.66 6.95 6.90
C SER A 98 29.93 5.80 6.20
N GLY A 99 29.25 6.07 5.08
CA GLY A 99 28.40 5.14 4.36
C GLY A 99 26.93 5.16 4.79
N GLU A 100 26.59 5.89 5.86
CA GLU A 100 25.22 6.05 6.37
C GLU A 100 24.38 6.96 5.46
N TRP A 101 23.09 6.64 5.32
CA TRP A 101 22.11 7.46 4.61
C TRP A 101 21.33 8.33 5.59
N ILE A 102 21.27 9.63 5.34
CA ILE A 102 20.48 10.59 6.12
C ILE A 102 19.62 11.46 5.21
N PRO A 103 18.46 11.95 5.68
CA PRO A 103 17.69 12.95 4.95
C PRO A 103 18.47 14.27 4.84
N VAL A 104 18.33 14.95 3.70
CA VAL A 104 18.96 16.27 3.49
C VAL A 104 18.21 17.36 4.24
N GLY A 105 16.88 17.26 4.28
CA GLY A 105 16.02 18.23 4.97
C GLY A 105 15.90 17.95 6.48
N ALA A 106 15.68 19.02 7.25
CA ALA A 106 15.39 18.92 8.68
C ALA A 106 13.96 18.41 8.95
N GLY A 107 13.71 17.95 10.19
CA GLY A 107 12.42 17.41 10.61
C GLY A 107 12.04 16.18 9.78
N TRP A 108 10.86 16.24 9.13
CA TRP A 108 10.42 15.18 8.23
C TRP A 108 11.34 14.96 7.03
N GLY A 109 12.08 15.98 6.60
CA GLY A 109 12.94 15.90 5.41
C GLY A 109 12.17 15.82 4.09
N LEU A 110 10.84 15.88 4.14
CA LEU A 110 9.96 15.73 2.98
C LEU A 110 9.85 17.03 2.19
N LEU A 111 9.77 16.89 0.86
CA LEU A 111 9.42 17.96 -0.07
C LEU A 111 8.14 17.60 -0.81
N ASP A 112 7.23 18.55 -0.94
CA ASP A 112 6.06 18.40 -1.81
C ASP A 112 6.51 18.35 -3.27
N VAL A 113 6.10 17.29 -3.99
CA VAL A 113 6.53 17.05 -5.37
C VAL A 113 6.15 18.19 -6.32
N ARG A 114 5.04 18.89 -6.05
CA ARG A 114 4.52 19.92 -6.96
C ARG A 114 5.23 21.26 -6.77
N THR A 115 5.60 21.59 -5.55
CA THR A 115 6.11 22.91 -5.17
C THR A 115 7.59 22.91 -4.83
N GLY A 116 8.17 21.74 -4.56
CA GLY A 116 9.55 21.58 -4.09
C GLY A 116 9.79 22.13 -2.67
N LYS A 117 8.73 22.51 -1.95
CA LYS A 117 8.84 23.11 -0.62
C LYS A 117 8.83 22.04 0.47
N ALA A 118 9.45 22.37 1.60
CA ALA A 118 9.40 21.53 2.80
C ALA A 118 7.95 21.22 3.18
N PHE A 119 7.70 19.93 3.45
CA PHE A 119 6.38 19.39 3.70
C PHE A 119 6.31 18.81 5.12
N ASN A 120 5.32 19.25 5.90
CA ASN A 120 5.07 18.75 7.25
C ASN A 120 3.72 18.00 7.28
N PRO A 121 3.72 16.66 7.29
CA PRO A 121 2.50 15.83 7.32
C PRO A 121 1.49 16.21 8.40
N VAL A 122 1.96 16.57 9.60
CA VAL A 122 1.09 16.89 10.74
C VAL A 122 0.22 18.13 10.48
N ALA A 123 0.71 19.07 9.67
CA ALA A 123 -0.02 20.31 9.37
C ALA A 123 -1.27 20.08 8.49
N PHE A 124 -1.41 18.91 7.87
CA PHE A 124 -2.54 18.57 7.00
C PHE A 124 -3.59 17.70 7.71
N VAL A 125 -3.28 17.19 8.90
CA VAL A 125 -4.23 16.37 9.66
C VAL A 125 -5.40 17.25 10.11
N SER A 126 -6.62 16.78 9.85
CA SER A 126 -7.85 17.46 10.23
C SER A 126 -8.92 16.47 10.70
N ASP A 127 -10.02 16.99 11.24
CA ASP A 127 -11.21 16.22 11.58
C ASP A 127 -12.21 16.14 10.40
N GLU A 128 -11.82 16.58 9.21
CA GLU A 128 -12.66 16.50 8.02
C GLU A 128 -12.94 15.02 7.68
N LYS A 129 -14.21 14.70 7.44
CA LYS A 129 -14.61 13.38 6.96
C LYS A 129 -14.23 13.22 5.49
N ILE A 130 -13.15 12.49 5.24
CA ILE A 130 -12.67 12.18 3.89
C ILE A 130 -13.07 10.73 3.57
N PRO A 131 -13.86 10.49 2.51
CA PRO A 131 -14.24 9.13 2.14
C PRO A 131 -13.03 8.38 1.57
N MET A 132 -12.93 7.09 1.90
CA MET A 132 -11.94 6.20 1.32
C MET A 132 -12.22 5.99 -0.16
N THR A 133 -11.18 6.02 -0.98
CA THR A 133 -11.27 5.70 -2.40
C THR A 133 -11.32 4.19 -2.63
N PRO A 134 -11.74 3.71 -3.80
CA PRO A 134 -11.70 2.29 -4.14
C PRO A 134 -10.30 1.66 -3.96
N TRP A 135 -9.24 2.43 -4.18
CA TRP A 135 -7.87 1.98 -3.99
C TRP A 135 -7.56 1.72 -2.51
N GLU A 136 -8.00 2.60 -1.61
CA GLU A 136 -7.82 2.41 -0.15
C GLU A 136 -8.62 1.22 0.38
N ILE A 137 -9.82 1.01 -0.16
CA ILE A 137 -10.67 -0.13 0.21
C ILE A 137 -10.02 -1.44 -0.24
N GLN A 138 -9.46 -1.46 -1.46
CA GLN A 138 -8.69 -2.60 -1.96
C GLN A 138 -7.43 -2.85 -1.12
N ASP A 139 -6.65 -1.81 -0.79
CA ASP A 139 -5.45 -1.91 0.04
C ASP A 139 -5.76 -2.51 1.41
N MET A 140 -6.87 -2.08 2.01
CA MET A 140 -7.35 -2.64 3.27
C MET A 140 -7.69 -4.12 3.15
N ALA A 141 -8.44 -4.52 2.11
CA ALA A 141 -8.74 -5.92 1.87
C ALA A 141 -7.46 -6.76 1.70
N VAL A 142 -6.49 -6.25 0.93
CA VAL A 142 -5.18 -6.89 0.76
C VAL A 142 -4.43 -6.99 2.08
N GLN A 143 -4.46 -5.96 2.94
CA GLN A 143 -3.86 -5.99 4.27
C GLN A 143 -4.46 -7.08 5.16
N VAL A 144 -5.78 -7.24 5.14
CA VAL A 144 -6.48 -8.28 5.92
C VAL A 144 -6.04 -9.67 5.50
N VAL A 145 -6.01 -9.94 4.18
CA VAL A 145 -5.59 -11.24 3.65
C VAL A 145 -4.11 -11.52 3.93
N ARG A 146 -3.24 -10.50 3.84
CA ARG A 146 -1.83 -10.63 4.23
C ARG A 146 -1.67 -10.99 5.70
N GLY A 147 -2.39 -10.29 6.59
CA GLY A 147 -2.34 -10.57 8.02
C GLY A 147 -2.81 -11.99 8.34
N TYR A 148 -3.84 -12.48 7.64
CA TYR A 148 -4.24 -13.88 7.72
C TYR A 148 -3.12 -14.83 7.27
N LEU A 149 -2.57 -14.64 6.07
CA LEU A 149 -1.51 -15.49 5.52
C LEU A 149 -0.28 -15.55 6.45
N GLU A 150 0.15 -14.41 6.98
CA GLU A 150 1.25 -14.34 7.94
C GLU A 150 0.90 -15.05 9.25
N SER A 151 -0.34 -14.93 9.75
CA SER A 151 -0.78 -15.60 10.97
C SER A 151 -0.82 -17.11 10.85
N GLU A 152 -1.07 -17.63 9.64
CA GLU A 152 -0.99 -19.05 9.29
C GLU A 152 0.47 -19.51 9.06
N GLY A 153 1.44 -18.59 9.09
CA GLY A 153 2.87 -18.90 8.94
C GLY A 153 3.36 -18.97 7.50
N TYR A 154 2.59 -18.45 6.53
CA TYR A 154 3.02 -18.38 5.14
C TYR A 154 4.02 -17.24 4.91
N GLU A 155 4.94 -17.45 3.97
CA GLU A 155 5.92 -16.44 3.55
C GLU A 155 5.36 -15.59 2.40
N LEU A 156 5.18 -14.29 2.62
CA LEU A 156 4.78 -13.35 1.57
C LEU A 156 5.96 -13.06 0.61
N MET A 157 5.71 -13.17 -0.69
CA MET A 157 6.70 -12.86 -1.74
C MET A 157 6.54 -11.42 -2.26
N SER A 158 5.30 -11.02 -2.58
CA SER A 158 4.97 -9.68 -3.06
C SER A 158 3.48 -9.41 -2.94
N TRP A 159 3.09 -8.13 -2.98
CA TRP A 159 1.68 -7.74 -3.04
C TRP A 159 1.53 -6.35 -3.64
N GLN A 160 0.32 -6.04 -4.08
CA GLN A 160 -0.08 -4.76 -4.62
C GLN A 160 -1.58 -4.54 -4.41
N SER A 161 -1.99 -3.27 -4.36
CA SER A 161 -3.33 -2.85 -3.97
C SER A 161 -4.07 -2.08 -5.06
N ASP A 162 -3.55 -2.05 -6.29
CA ASP A 162 -4.24 -1.47 -7.43
C ASP A 162 -5.43 -2.39 -7.82
N PRO A 163 -6.69 -1.89 -7.74
CA PRO A 163 -7.87 -2.68 -8.09
C PRO A 163 -7.89 -3.18 -9.55
N GLU A 164 -7.10 -2.58 -10.44
CA GLU A 164 -7.01 -2.93 -11.85
C GLU A 164 -5.92 -3.96 -12.17
N VAL A 165 -5.15 -4.39 -11.17
CA VAL A 165 -4.03 -5.32 -11.34
C VAL A 165 -4.29 -6.60 -10.56
N ASP A 166 -4.02 -7.73 -11.20
CA ASP A 166 -4.13 -9.06 -10.63
C ASP A 166 -2.86 -9.88 -10.94
N PRO A 167 -2.47 -10.82 -10.06
CA PRO A 167 -3.04 -11.05 -8.72
C PRO A 167 -2.62 -9.96 -7.70
N SER A 168 -3.29 -9.94 -6.55
CA SER A 168 -3.02 -8.97 -5.48
C SER A 168 -1.87 -9.39 -4.57
N ILE A 169 -1.71 -10.69 -4.30
CA ILE A 169 -0.68 -11.23 -3.39
C ILE A 169 0.00 -12.44 -4.03
N TRP A 170 1.30 -12.58 -3.81
CA TRP A 170 2.08 -13.79 -4.02
C TRP A 170 2.67 -14.26 -2.70
N PHE A 171 2.62 -15.57 -2.44
CA PHE A 171 3.14 -16.18 -1.22
C PHE A 171 3.65 -17.60 -1.48
N VAL A 172 4.41 -18.16 -0.54
CA VAL A 172 4.82 -19.57 -0.56
C VAL A 172 3.76 -20.39 0.16
N GLY A 173 2.97 -21.15 -0.60
CA GLY A 173 1.85 -21.92 -0.05
C GLY A 173 2.18 -23.38 0.28
N ASP A 174 1.13 -24.18 0.49
CA ASP A 174 1.26 -25.59 0.90
C ASP A 174 1.90 -26.48 -0.15
N SER A 175 1.85 -26.06 -1.42
CA SER A 175 2.61 -26.68 -2.51
C SER A 175 4.13 -26.57 -2.33
N LYS A 176 4.61 -25.80 -1.36
CA LYS A 176 6.02 -25.41 -1.14
C LYS A 176 6.60 -24.60 -2.29
N GLY A 177 5.75 -24.06 -3.16
CA GLY A 177 6.11 -23.15 -4.22
C GLY A 177 5.27 -21.87 -4.16
N PRO A 178 5.49 -20.95 -5.12
CA PRO A 178 4.69 -19.74 -5.24
C PRO A 178 3.22 -20.09 -5.47
N GLU A 179 2.33 -19.34 -4.83
CA GLU A 179 0.88 -19.35 -5.03
C GLU A 179 0.40 -17.89 -5.06
N TRP A 180 -0.72 -17.63 -5.72
CA TRP A 180 -1.22 -16.25 -5.88
C TRP A 180 -2.64 -16.10 -5.38
N VAL A 181 -2.98 -14.89 -4.93
CA VAL A 181 -4.32 -14.54 -4.43
C VAL A 181 -4.85 -13.33 -5.19
N VAL A 182 -6.06 -13.45 -5.71
CA VAL A 182 -6.87 -12.32 -6.16
C VAL A 182 -7.75 -11.89 -5.01
N VAL A 183 -7.57 -10.67 -4.51
CA VAL A 183 -8.35 -10.13 -3.40
C VAL A 183 -9.40 -9.16 -3.95
N ARG A 184 -10.64 -9.24 -3.44
CA ARG A 184 -11.70 -8.28 -3.74
C ARG A 184 -12.45 -7.85 -2.49
N PRO A 185 -12.66 -6.54 -2.28
CA PRO A 185 -13.57 -6.06 -1.25
C PRO A 185 -15.02 -6.34 -1.65
N SER A 186 -15.87 -6.56 -0.65
CA SER A 186 -17.31 -6.72 -0.76
C SER A 186 -18.04 -5.64 0.02
N ASP A 187 -19.13 -5.12 -0.54
CA ASP A 187 -20.11 -4.30 0.16
C ASP A 187 -21.23 -5.13 0.81
N SER A 188 -21.38 -6.40 0.40
CA SER A 188 -22.36 -7.35 0.93
C SER A 188 -21.71 -8.38 1.84
N LEU A 189 -22.20 -8.48 3.08
CA LEU A 189 -21.78 -9.50 4.03
C LEU A 189 -22.31 -10.89 3.67
N GLU A 190 -23.52 -10.95 3.09
CA GLU A 190 -24.17 -12.23 2.75
C GLU A 190 -23.63 -12.84 1.46
N GLU A 191 -23.38 -12.03 0.43
CA GLU A 191 -22.93 -12.52 -0.88
C GLU A 191 -21.42 -12.63 -1.00
N GLY A 192 -20.66 -11.80 -0.28
CA GLY A 192 -19.24 -11.63 -0.53
C GLY A 192 -18.94 -11.04 -1.91
N ALA A 193 -17.66 -10.87 -2.19
CA ALA A 193 -17.19 -10.45 -3.50
C ALA A 193 -17.22 -11.62 -4.47
N LYS A 194 -17.54 -11.35 -5.74
CA LYS A 194 -17.54 -12.37 -6.80
C LYS A 194 -16.14 -12.52 -7.37
N ARG A 195 -15.75 -13.77 -7.64
CA ARG A 195 -14.53 -14.08 -8.41
C ARG A 195 -14.57 -13.34 -9.75
N PRO A 196 -13.46 -12.71 -10.18
CA PRO A 196 -13.47 -11.92 -11.40
C PRO A 196 -13.74 -12.78 -12.64
N ALA A 197 -14.51 -12.24 -13.58
CA ALA A 197 -14.91 -12.95 -14.80
C ALA A 197 -13.72 -13.33 -15.71
N ASN A 198 -12.59 -12.64 -15.60
CA ASN A 198 -11.35 -12.88 -16.34
C ASN A 198 -10.37 -13.82 -15.62
N TRP A 199 -10.84 -14.66 -14.68
CA TRP A 199 -10.01 -15.59 -13.91
C TRP A 199 -9.03 -16.40 -14.77
N ASP A 200 -9.50 -16.98 -15.88
CA ASP A 200 -8.65 -17.80 -16.75
C ASP A 200 -7.49 -17.01 -17.37
N ALA A 201 -7.68 -15.72 -17.65
CA ALA A 201 -6.64 -14.85 -18.16
C ALA A 201 -5.61 -14.52 -17.07
N ILE A 202 -6.06 -14.24 -15.84
CA ILE A 202 -5.18 -14.02 -14.68
C ILE A 202 -4.34 -15.27 -14.43
N ALA A 203 -4.99 -16.45 -14.43
CA ALA A 203 -4.32 -17.72 -14.26
C ALA A 203 -3.28 -17.96 -15.37
N ALA A 204 -3.64 -17.71 -16.63
CA ALA A 204 -2.73 -17.84 -17.77
C ALA A 204 -1.49 -16.94 -17.65
N GLN A 205 -1.67 -15.68 -17.23
CA GLN A 205 -0.56 -14.73 -16.99
C GLN A 205 0.33 -15.18 -15.83
N SER A 206 -0.27 -15.77 -14.79
CA SER A 206 0.42 -16.20 -13.58
C SER A 206 1.21 -17.51 -13.76
N ARG A 207 0.94 -18.29 -14.83
CA ARG A 207 1.56 -19.61 -15.08
C ARG A 207 3.08 -19.58 -15.17
N SER A 208 3.68 -18.44 -15.49
CA SER A 208 5.14 -18.32 -15.50
C SER A 208 5.76 -18.54 -14.11
N LEU A 209 4.99 -18.30 -13.04
CA LEU A 209 5.43 -18.43 -11.65
C LEU A 209 4.65 -19.53 -10.90
N SER A 210 3.33 -19.64 -11.11
CA SER A 210 2.52 -20.69 -10.48
C SER A 210 1.22 -21.00 -11.23
N ASN A 211 0.74 -22.23 -11.06
CA ASN A 211 -0.59 -22.67 -11.53
C ASN A 211 -1.64 -22.72 -10.40
N ILE A 212 -1.26 -22.34 -9.18
CA ILE A 212 -2.13 -22.41 -7.99
C ILE A 212 -2.55 -20.98 -7.64
N GLY A 213 -3.85 -20.72 -7.78
CA GLY A 213 -4.45 -19.42 -7.53
C GLY A 213 -5.65 -19.53 -6.60
N HIS A 214 -5.76 -18.55 -5.71
CA HIS A 214 -6.80 -18.44 -4.70
C HIS A 214 -7.61 -17.17 -4.89
N PHE A 215 -8.86 -17.21 -4.49
CA PHE A 215 -9.71 -16.04 -4.40
C PHE A 215 -9.97 -15.69 -2.94
N ALA A 216 -9.93 -14.40 -2.62
CA ALA A 216 -10.21 -13.89 -1.28
C ALA A 216 -11.26 -12.76 -1.36
N SER A 217 -12.39 -12.97 -0.69
CA SER A 217 -13.40 -11.95 -0.47
C SER A 217 -13.20 -11.32 0.91
N VAL A 218 -13.26 -9.99 0.99
CA VAL A 218 -13.21 -9.25 2.27
C VAL A 218 -14.36 -8.26 2.33
N TRP A 219 -15.31 -8.46 3.23
CA TRP A 219 -16.34 -7.47 3.49
C TRP A 219 -15.79 -6.35 4.38
N ILE A 220 -16.08 -5.10 4.02
CA ILE A 220 -15.65 -3.91 4.75
C ILE A 220 -16.83 -2.96 4.90
N SER A 221 -17.13 -2.55 6.12
CA SER A 221 -18.19 -1.60 6.42
C SER A 221 -17.77 -0.57 7.47
N SER A 222 -18.49 0.55 7.53
CA SER A 222 -18.33 1.54 8.59
C SER A 222 -18.87 0.95 9.89
N ALA A 223 -18.17 1.10 11.01
CA ALA A 223 -18.72 0.70 12.31
C ALA A 223 -20.01 1.47 12.66
N GLU A 224 -20.15 2.70 12.13
CA GLU A 224 -21.39 3.49 12.25
C GLU A 224 -22.58 2.80 11.56
N GLN A 225 -22.34 2.00 10.51
CA GLN A 225 -23.39 1.30 9.74
C GLN A 225 -24.10 0.24 10.58
N LEU A 226 -23.39 -0.44 11.49
CA LEU A 226 -23.99 -1.46 12.37
C LEU A 226 -24.99 -0.86 13.37
N SER A 227 -24.89 0.44 13.63
CA SER A 227 -25.78 1.17 14.52
C SER A 227 -26.85 1.97 13.76
N ALA A 228 -26.81 1.98 12.43
CA ALA A 228 -27.74 2.71 11.59
C ALA A 228 -29.06 1.94 11.41
N PRO A 229 -30.21 2.62 11.31
CA PRO A 229 -31.49 1.96 10.99
C PRO A 229 -31.46 1.27 9.61
N ASP A 230 -32.17 0.14 9.46
CA ASP A 230 -32.24 -0.75 8.27
C ASP A 230 -32.64 -0.09 6.91
N HIS A 231 -32.84 1.23 6.88
CA HIS A 231 -33.28 1.99 5.70
C HIS A 231 -32.36 3.17 5.34
N GLU A 232 -31.23 3.34 6.02
CA GLU A 232 -30.25 4.36 5.64
C GLU A 232 -29.39 3.91 4.46
N LEU A 233 -29.00 4.89 3.64
CA LEU A 233 -27.98 4.70 2.61
C LEU A 233 -26.68 4.19 3.24
N ALA A 234 -25.91 3.39 2.49
CA ALA A 234 -24.61 2.93 2.94
C ALA A 234 -23.75 4.11 3.41
N ILE A 235 -23.32 4.07 4.66
CA ILE A 235 -22.44 5.07 5.27
C ILE A 235 -21.06 4.91 4.61
N PRO A 236 -20.49 5.98 4.03
CA PRO A 236 -19.16 5.92 3.45
C PRO A 236 -18.11 5.48 4.47
N LEU A 237 -17.11 4.74 4.00
CA LEU A 237 -15.94 4.40 4.80
C LEU A 237 -15.09 5.66 4.94
N TRP A 238 -14.98 6.19 6.16
CA TRP A 238 -14.26 7.43 6.42
C TRP A 238 -12.82 7.14 6.85
N ARG A 239 -11.85 7.87 6.29
CA ARG A 239 -10.44 7.73 6.67
C ARG A 239 -10.24 7.92 8.17
N GLY A 240 -9.47 7.03 8.78
CA GLY A 240 -9.13 7.09 10.20
C GLY A 240 -10.28 6.82 11.16
N HIS A 241 -11.46 6.43 10.66
CA HIS A 241 -12.58 6.01 11.48
C HIS A 241 -12.59 4.49 11.63
N GLN A 242 -13.34 3.99 12.61
CA GLN A 242 -13.45 2.56 12.87
C GLN A 242 -14.23 1.87 11.76
N LEU A 243 -13.72 0.71 11.36
CA LEU A 243 -14.29 -0.13 10.32
C LEU A 243 -14.54 -1.52 10.88
N GLU A 244 -15.53 -2.18 10.31
CA GLU A 244 -15.87 -3.57 10.55
C GLU A 244 -15.46 -4.37 9.33
N VAL A 245 -14.81 -5.51 9.59
CA VAL A 245 -14.14 -6.30 8.55
C VAL A 245 -14.45 -7.76 8.76
N GLU A 246 -14.84 -8.45 7.70
CA GLU A 246 -14.97 -9.90 7.68
C GLU A 246 -14.23 -10.49 6.48
N PHE A 247 -13.34 -11.44 6.73
CA PHE A 247 -12.62 -12.19 5.71
C PHE A 247 -13.24 -13.59 5.59
N PHE A 248 -13.66 -13.96 4.37
CA PHE A 248 -14.39 -15.21 4.13
C PHE A 248 -13.50 -16.44 3.92
N GLY A 249 -12.18 -16.30 4.04
CA GLY A 249 -11.21 -17.36 3.77
C GLY A 249 -10.68 -17.36 2.33
N LEU A 250 -9.77 -18.29 2.05
CA LEU A 250 -9.21 -18.52 0.71
C LEU A 250 -10.01 -19.62 -0.01
N GLU A 251 -10.37 -19.38 -1.26
CA GLU A 251 -11.09 -20.30 -2.16
C GLU A 251 -10.29 -20.73 -3.40
#